data_AF-B8FMZ7-F1
#
_entry.id   AF-B8FMZ7-F1
#
_cell.length_a   1.000
_cell.length_b   1.000
_cell.length_c   1.000
_cell.angle_alpha   90.00
_cell.angle_beta   90.00
_cell.angle_gamma   90.00
#
_symmetry.space_group_name_H-M   'P 1'
#
loop_
_entity.id
_entity.type
_entity.pdbx_description
1 polymer ?
#
loop_
_entity_poly.entity_id
_entity_poly.type
_entity_poly.pdbx_seq_one_letter_code
_entity_poly.pdbx_strand_id
1 'polypeptide(L)'
;MFGIGMQELVVILLVALIFIGPKKLPEIAQALGKGFAEFRKATQDIKDSLDIDNDVSQVKSAFKDMQDEVKGAVSDAKQAPKIWEDPPSAKQAPEPEPDKVLASEPAEDPYSKAQAQANAEAQTETEAETDADDDTEKKPQTAEDAPES
;
A
#
# COMPACT_ATOMS: atom_id res chain seq x y z
N MET A 1 14.38 2.82 9.61
CA MET A 1 15.57 3.32 8.90
C MET A 1 15.17 4.40 7.88
N PHE A 2 14.96 5.63 8.33
CA PHE A 2 15.03 6.87 7.54
C PHE A 2 14.92 7.99 8.56
N GLY A 3 16.03 8.21 9.28
CA GLY A 3 16.11 9.27 10.27
C GLY A 3 16.38 10.60 9.59
N ILE A 4 15.47 11.04 8.70
CA ILE A 4 15.60 12.32 8.00
C ILE A 4 15.47 13.42 9.05
N GLY A 5 16.62 13.91 9.48
CA GLY A 5 16.77 15.05 10.36
C GLY A 5 16.64 16.35 9.60
N MET A 6 16.59 17.44 10.38
CA MET A 6 16.46 18.78 9.82
C MET A 6 17.61 19.15 8.87
N GLN A 7 18.80 18.61 9.14
CA GLN A 7 19.99 18.81 8.30
C GLN A 7 19.80 18.22 6.90
N GLU A 8 19.30 16.99 6.79
CA GLU A 8 19.10 16.32 5.50
C GLU A 8 17.98 16.99 4.69
N LEU A 9 16.91 17.44 5.37
CA LEU A 9 15.84 18.23 4.74
C LEU A 9 16.40 19.51 4.12
N VAL A 10 17.24 20.26 4.85
CA VAL A 10 17.87 21.50 4.33
C VAL A 10 18.75 21.22 3.11
N VAL A 11 19.51 20.13 3.09
CA VAL A 11 20.34 19.75 1.93
C VAL A 11 19.47 19.46 0.71
N ILE A 12 18.39 18.69 0.88
CA ILE A 12 17.44 18.38 -0.20
C ILE A 12 16.78 19.68 -0.70
N LEU A 13 16.41 20.58 0.22
CA LEU A 13 15.80 21.86 -0.11
C LEU A 13 16.75 22.75 -0.92
N LEU A 14 18.04 22.78 -0.57
CA LEU A 14 19.08 23.47 -1.32
C LEU A 14 19.23 22.94 -2.75
N VAL A 15 19.24 21.62 -2.92
CA VAL A 15 19.29 21.01 -4.26
C VAL A 15 18.03 21.38 -5.05
N ALA A 16 16.85 21.22 -4.46
CA ALA A 16 15.58 21.58 -5.10
C ALA A 16 15.54 23.08 -5.49
N LEU A 17 16.09 23.96 -4.64
CA LEU A 17 16.20 25.39 -4.89
C LEU A 17 17.12 25.73 -6.05
N ILE A 18 18.16 24.94 -6.33
CA ILE A 18 19.03 25.15 -7.49
C ILE A 18 18.29 24.79 -8.78
N PHE A 19 17.57 23.66 -8.78
CA PHE A 19 16.83 23.19 -9.96
C PHE A 19 15.59 24.05 -10.25
N ILE A 20 14.79 24.35 -9.23
CA ILE A 20 13.53 25.09 -9.35
C ILE A 20 13.77 26.61 -9.30
N GLY A 21 14.75 27.05 -8.53
CA GLY A 21 15.05 28.45 -8.26
C GLY A 21 14.38 28.98 -6.98
N PRO A 22 15.08 29.77 -6.13
CA PRO A 22 14.52 30.32 -4.89
C PRO A 22 13.37 31.31 -5.11
N LYS A 23 13.29 31.92 -6.29
CA LYS A 23 12.19 32.80 -6.66
C LYS A 23 10.91 32.04 -7.05
N LYS A 24 11.04 30.78 -7.46
CA LYS A 24 9.92 29.95 -7.94
C LYS A 24 9.21 29.18 -6.83
N LEU A 25 9.91 28.80 -5.76
CA LEU A 25 9.26 28.20 -4.58
C LEU A 25 8.13 29.07 -4.00
N PRO A 26 8.30 30.37 -3.70
CA PRO A 26 7.22 31.19 -3.15
C PRO A 26 6.08 31.38 -4.16
N GLU A 27 6.37 31.44 -5.46
CA GLU A 27 5.36 31.53 -6.53
C GLU A 27 4.47 30.27 -6.56
N ILE A 28 5.09 29.08 -6.52
CA ILE A 28 4.38 27.78 -6.47
C ILE A 28 3.62 27.63 -5.15
N ALA A 29 4.24 28.00 -4.01
CA ALA A 29 3.58 27.94 -2.71
C ALA A 29 2.37 28.87 -2.63
N GLN A 30 2.44 30.06 -3.24
CA GLN A 30 1.30 30.97 -3.31
C GLN A 30 0.18 30.42 -4.21
N ALA A 31 0.52 29.83 -5.36
CA ALA A 31 -0.46 29.22 -6.24
C ALA A 31 -1.16 28.02 -5.57
N LEU A 32 -0.39 27.10 -4.98
CA LEU A 32 -0.90 25.97 -4.20
C LEU A 32 -1.68 26.43 -2.97
N GLY A 33 -1.21 27.45 -2.26
CA GLY A 33 -1.87 28.00 -1.08
C GLY A 33 -3.24 28.58 -1.40
N LYS A 34 -3.36 29.33 -2.50
CA LYS A 34 -4.65 29.85 -2.98
C LYS A 34 -5.59 28.70 -3.39
N GLY A 35 -5.10 27.75 -4.18
CA GLY A 35 -5.89 26.58 -4.59
C GLY A 35 -6.33 25.73 -3.39
N PHE A 36 -5.47 25.52 -2.39
CA PHE A 36 -5.81 24.80 -1.18
C PHE A 36 -6.80 25.57 -0.30
N ALA A 37 -6.69 26.90 -0.22
CA ALA A 37 -7.65 27.74 0.49
C ALA A 37 -9.03 27.69 -0.16
N GLU A 38 -9.11 27.77 -1.49
CA GLU A 38 -10.35 27.63 -2.25
C GLU A 38 -10.92 26.22 -2.14
N PHE A 39 -10.08 25.18 -2.24
CA PHE A 39 -10.49 23.79 -2.03
C PHE A 39 -11.05 23.56 -0.63
N ARG A 40 -10.38 24.09 0.40
CA ARG A 40 -10.85 24.00 1.79
C ARG A 40 -12.18 24.73 1.97
N LYS A 41 -12.34 25.90 1.37
CA LYS A 41 -13.60 26.64 1.39
C LYS A 41 -14.72 25.86 0.71
N ALA A 42 -14.50 25.36 -0.51
CA ALA A 42 -15.47 24.54 -1.22
C ALA A 42 -15.84 23.27 -0.44
N THR A 43 -14.86 22.61 0.17
CA THR A 43 -15.11 21.43 1.03
C THR A 43 -15.91 21.80 2.27
N GLN A 44 -15.65 22.96 2.89
CA GLN A 44 -16.41 23.46 4.02
C GLN A 44 -17.85 23.81 3.63
N ASP A 45 -18.05 24.52 2.52
CA ASP A 45 -19.37 24.86 2.01
C ASP A 45 -20.19 23.59 1.71
N ILE A 46 -19.56 22.53 1.16
CA ILE A 46 -20.19 21.22 0.96
C ILE A 46 -20.57 20.59 2.30
N LYS A 47 -19.66 20.59 3.28
CA LYS A 47 -19.88 20.03 4.62
C LYS A 47 -21.02 20.74 5.36
N ASP A 48 -21.09 22.06 5.21
CA ASP A 48 -22.14 22.91 5.78
C ASP A 48 -23.49 22.69 5.04
N SER A 49 -23.47 22.54 3.72
CA SER A 49 -24.67 22.30 2.90
C SER A 49 -25.30 20.92 3.10
N LEU A 50 -24.47 19.91 3.42
CA LEU A 50 -24.91 18.54 3.65
C LEU A 50 -25.27 18.28 5.12
N ASP A 51 -25.32 19.33 5.97
CA ASP A 51 -25.55 19.27 7.41
C ASP A 51 -24.75 18.17 8.15
N ILE A 52 -23.58 17.83 7.58
CA ILE A 52 -22.73 16.72 8.04
C ILE A 52 -22.26 17.00 9.46
N ASP A 53 -22.11 18.27 9.84
CA ASP A 53 -21.72 18.63 11.21
C ASP A 53 -22.78 18.28 12.25
N ASN A 54 -24.07 18.43 11.95
CA ASN A 54 -25.14 18.04 12.87
C ASN A 54 -25.25 16.51 12.95
N ASP A 55 -25.22 15.82 11.81
CA ASP A 55 -25.29 14.36 11.75
C ASP A 55 -24.09 13.68 12.43
N VAL A 56 -22.87 14.17 12.18
CA VAL A 56 -21.65 13.65 12.80
C VAL A 56 -21.63 13.96 14.30
N SER A 57 -22.16 15.10 14.74
CA SER A 57 -22.22 15.44 16.17
C SER A 57 -23.22 14.55 16.93
N GLN A 58 -24.36 14.18 16.32
CA GLN A 58 -25.25 13.17 16.89
C GLN A 58 -24.60 11.79 16.98
N VAL A 59 -23.98 11.31 15.90
CA VAL A 59 -23.31 10.00 15.88
C VAL A 59 -22.16 9.95 16.89
N LYS A 60 -21.38 11.03 16.99
CA LYS A 60 -20.29 11.15 17.98
C LYS A 60 -20.83 11.14 19.42
N SER A 61 -21.98 11.76 19.67
CA SER A 61 -22.59 11.78 21.01
C SER A 61 -23.12 10.40 21.39
N ALA A 62 -23.87 9.75 20.49
CA ALA A 62 -24.35 8.38 20.72
C ALA A 62 -23.20 7.37 20.92
N PHE A 63 -22.12 7.49 20.14
CA PHE A 63 -20.94 6.65 20.31
C PHE A 63 -20.21 6.93 21.63
N LYS A 64 -20.17 8.19 22.07
CA LYS A 64 -19.55 8.57 23.34
C LYS A 64 -20.34 8.03 24.52
N ASP A 65 -21.66 8.12 24.49
CA ASP A 65 -22.53 7.57 25.53
C ASP A 65 -22.36 6.04 25.63
N MET A 66 -22.35 5.35 24.48
CA MET A 66 -22.02 3.92 24.43
C MET A 66 -20.61 3.61 24.96
N GLN A 67 -19.61 4.43 24.61
CA GLN A 67 -18.24 4.23 25.07
C GLN A 67 -18.10 4.42 26.59
N ASP A 68 -18.80 5.39 27.16
CA ASP A 68 -18.78 5.66 28.59
C ASP A 68 -19.52 4.55 29.37
N GLU A 69 -20.62 4.01 28.82
CA GLU A 69 -21.31 2.84 29.35
C GLU A 69 -20.45 1.56 29.28
N VAL A 70 -19.82 1.31 28.13
CA VAL A 70 -18.88 0.18 27.96
C VAL A 70 -17.66 0.33 28.87
N LYS A 71 -17.12 1.55 29.03
CA LYS A 71 -16.01 1.80 29.98
C LYS A 71 -16.45 1.62 31.42
N GLY A 72 -17.67 2.00 31.78
CA GLY A 72 -18.25 1.72 33.09
C GLY A 72 -18.27 0.22 33.35
N ALA A 73 -18.93 -0.54 32.47
CA ALA A 73 -19.03 -1.99 32.57
C ALA A 73 -17.66 -2.70 32.57
N VAL A 74 -16.69 -2.22 31.78
CA VAL A 74 -15.31 -2.75 31.76
C VAL A 74 -14.53 -2.35 33.01
N SER A 75 -14.80 -1.20 33.62
CA SER A 75 -14.14 -0.77 34.86
C SER A 75 -14.63 -1.57 36.07
N ASP A 76 -15.92 -1.90 36.09
CA ASP A 76 -16.51 -2.84 37.06
C ASP A 76 -15.95 -4.26 36.88
N ALA A 77 -15.74 -4.71 35.63
CA ALA A 77 -15.09 -5.99 35.35
C ALA A 77 -13.57 -6.00 35.60
N LYS A 78 -12.91 -4.83 35.68
CA LYS A 78 -11.46 -4.71 35.93
C LYS A 78 -11.09 -4.80 37.41
N GLN A 79 -12.07 -4.86 38.32
CA GLN A 79 -11.88 -5.29 39.71
C GLN A 79 -12.07 -6.80 39.86
N ALA A 80 -11.55 -7.59 38.90
CA ALA A 80 -11.21 -8.96 39.22
C ALA A 80 -10.00 -8.94 40.17
N PRO A 81 -10.04 -9.60 41.34
CA PRO A 81 -8.85 -9.77 42.15
C PRO A 81 -7.77 -10.44 41.30
N LYS A 82 -6.53 -9.98 41.43
CA LYS A 82 -5.34 -10.67 40.91
C LYS A 82 -5.22 -12.02 41.63
N ILE A 83 -6.07 -13.00 41.29
CA ILE A 83 -5.96 -14.41 41.69
C ILE A 83 -5.05 -15.09 40.68
N TRP A 84 -3.84 -14.57 40.55
CA TRP A 84 -2.70 -15.26 39.96
C TRP A 84 -1.49 -14.79 40.77
N GLU A 85 -1.52 -15.13 42.06
CA GLU A 85 -0.27 -15.38 42.76
C GLU A 85 0.42 -16.52 42.00
N ASP A 86 1.71 -16.31 41.75
CA ASP A 86 2.56 -17.19 40.96
C ASP A 86 2.31 -18.66 41.32
N PRO A 87 2.11 -19.57 40.34
CA PRO A 87 2.13 -20.99 40.64
C PRO A 87 3.46 -21.29 41.35
N PRO A 88 3.41 -21.97 42.51
CA PRO A 88 4.60 -22.19 43.31
C PRO A 88 5.63 -22.87 42.44
N SER A 89 6.87 -22.38 42.54
CA SER A 89 8.07 -22.96 41.96
C SER A 89 8.08 -24.48 42.22
N ALA A 90 7.55 -25.25 41.27
CA ALA A 90 7.67 -26.68 41.22
C ALA A 90 9.06 -26.97 40.63
N LYS A 91 10.06 -26.77 41.50
CA LYS A 91 11.36 -27.37 41.32
C LYS A 91 11.18 -28.90 41.26
N GLN A 92 11.77 -29.48 40.22
CA GLN A 92 12.34 -30.83 40.16
C GLN A 92 11.36 -32.03 40.05
N ALA A 93 11.26 -32.57 38.83
CA ALA A 93 11.31 -34.01 38.59
C ALA A 93 12.01 -34.24 37.23
N PRO A 94 12.75 -35.35 37.06
CA PRO A 94 14.07 -35.38 36.46
C PRO A 94 14.10 -35.24 34.93
N GLU A 95 15.10 -34.49 34.47
CA GLU A 95 15.55 -34.38 33.09
C GLU A 95 16.04 -35.76 32.62
N PRO A 96 15.44 -36.37 31.57
CA PRO A 96 16.03 -37.55 30.95
C PRO A 96 17.28 -37.15 30.18
N GLU A 97 18.39 -37.80 30.51
CA GLU A 97 19.71 -37.60 29.90
C GLU A 97 19.71 -37.80 28.37
N PRO A 98 20.64 -37.12 27.66
CA PRO A 98 20.67 -37.07 26.21
C PRO A 98 21.28 -38.35 25.63
N ASP A 99 20.45 -39.34 25.31
CA ASP A 99 20.89 -40.49 24.52
C ASP A 99 20.63 -40.29 23.02
N LYS A 100 21.74 -40.39 22.30
CA LYS A 100 21.92 -40.21 20.87
C LYS A 100 21.10 -41.20 20.05
N VAL A 101 20.29 -40.69 19.12
CA VAL A 101 20.03 -41.29 17.80
C VAL A 101 19.92 -40.12 16.81
N LEU A 102 21.00 -39.71 16.17
CA LEU A 102 21.58 -40.27 14.94
C LEU A 102 20.67 -40.08 13.72
N ALA A 103 21.23 -39.35 12.74
CA ALA A 103 20.95 -39.35 11.31
C ALA A 103 19.76 -38.53 10.77
N SER A 104 20.10 -37.32 10.33
CA SER A 104 19.89 -36.80 8.96
C SER A 104 18.79 -37.44 8.09
N GLU A 105 17.73 -36.68 7.85
CA GLU A 105 17.01 -36.69 6.57
C GLU A 105 16.66 -35.23 6.23
N PRO A 106 17.16 -34.66 5.13
CA PRO A 106 16.71 -33.35 4.66
C PRO A 106 15.28 -33.51 4.10
N ALA A 107 14.36 -32.71 4.64
CA ALA A 107 13.01 -32.59 4.10
C ALA A 107 13.08 -32.09 2.65
N GLU A 108 12.72 -32.95 1.70
CA GLU A 108 12.52 -32.55 0.30
C GLU A 108 11.26 -31.68 0.22
N ASP A 109 11.46 -30.43 -0.18
CA ASP A 109 10.41 -29.45 -0.46
C ASP A 109 9.58 -29.92 -1.67
N PRO A 110 8.27 -30.21 -1.51
CA PRO A 110 7.41 -30.67 -2.61
C PRO A 110 7.13 -29.60 -3.67
N TYR A 111 7.61 -28.36 -3.51
CA TYR A 111 7.33 -27.26 -4.42
C TYR A 111 8.29 -27.15 -5.62
N SER A 112 9.42 -27.88 -5.62
CA SER A 112 10.42 -27.77 -6.71
C SER A 112 10.13 -28.63 -7.95
N LYS A 113 9.29 -29.68 -7.85
CA LYS A 113 8.95 -30.53 -9.00
C LYS A 113 7.86 -29.94 -9.91
N ALA A 114 7.07 -28.99 -9.44
CA ALA A 114 5.98 -28.40 -10.22
C ALA A 114 6.45 -27.37 -11.28
N GLN A 115 7.57 -26.68 -11.04
CA GLN A 115 8.05 -25.64 -11.97
C GLN A 115 8.93 -26.20 -13.10
N ALA A 116 9.45 -27.43 -12.96
CA ALA A 116 10.25 -28.07 -14.00
C ALA A 116 9.42 -28.66 -15.15
N GLN A 117 8.13 -28.96 -14.92
CA GLN A 117 7.25 -29.51 -15.96
C GLN A 117 6.52 -28.43 -16.77
N ALA A 118 6.26 -27.26 -16.18
CA ALA A 118 5.60 -26.15 -16.89
C ALA A 118 6.47 -25.51 -17.99
N ASN A 119 7.80 -25.61 -17.89
CA ASN A 119 8.72 -25.01 -18.87
C ASN A 119 9.12 -25.95 -20.02
N ALA A 120 8.71 -27.21 -20.01
CA ALA A 120 9.01 -28.17 -21.08
C ALA A 120 7.92 -28.25 -22.17
N GLU A 121 6.73 -27.70 -21.91
CA GLU A 121 5.57 -27.80 -22.83
C GLU A 121 5.35 -26.52 -23.67
N ALA A 122 6.13 -25.46 -23.45
CA ALA A 122 5.96 -24.17 -24.14
C ALA A 122 6.93 -23.93 -25.33
N GLN A 123 7.67 -24.94 -25.79
CA GLN A 123 8.69 -24.76 -26.84
C GLN A 123 8.64 -25.77 -28.01
N THR A 124 7.52 -26.46 -28.26
CA THR A 124 7.44 -27.47 -29.35
C THR A 124 6.28 -27.35 -30.33
N GLU A 125 5.59 -26.21 -30.39
CA GLU A 125 4.61 -25.91 -31.45
C GLU A 125 4.68 -24.44 -31.85
N THR A 126 5.63 -24.04 -32.70
CA THR A 126 5.50 -22.94 -33.70
C THR A 126 6.78 -22.93 -34.53
N GLU A 127 6.98 -23.93 -35.39
CA GLU A 127 7.98 -23.87 -36.47
C GLU A 127 7.67 -24.97 -37.50
N ALA A 128 6.64 -24.75 -38.31
CA ALA A 128 6.52 -25.36 -39.63
C ALA A 128 5.46 -24.58 -40.43
N GLU A 129 5.77 -24.34 -41.70
CA GLU A 129 4.93 -23.74 -42.74
C GLU A 129 4.95 -22.21 -42.83
N THR A 130 5.87 -21.69 -43.65
CA THR A 130 5.52 -20.81 -44.78
C THR A 130 6.72 -20.70 -45.71
N ASP A 131 6.72 -21.54 -46.73
CA ASP A 131 7.48 -21.36 -47.96
C ASP A 131 6.46 -21.33 -49.10
N ALA A 132 6.72 -20.48 -50.08
CA ALA A 132 6.08 -20.36 -51.40
C ALA A 132 4.96 -19.31 -51.61
N ASP A 133 5.27 -18.44 -52.61
CA ASP A 133 4.39 -17.80 -53.60
C ASP A 133 3.50 -16.63 -53.13
N ASP A 134 3.20 -15.58 -53.89
CA ASP A 134 3.54 -15.07 -55.24
C ASP A 134 2.67 -13.78 -55.41
N ASP A 135 3.09 -12.85 -56.28
CA ASP A 135 2.30 -11.81 -56.97
C ASP A 135 1.25 -10.94 -56.21
N THR A 136 1.43 -9.62 -56.04
CA THR A 136 1.20 -8.52 -57.02
C THR A 136 -0.07 -7.69 -56.73
N GLU A 137 -0.04 -6.42 -57.17
CA GLU A 137 -1.04 -5.33 -57.15
C GLU A 137 -1.11 -4.44 -55.89
N LYS A 138 -0.53 -3.22 -55.87
CA LYS A 138 -0.75 -2.00 -56.67
C LYS A 138 -2.06 -1.27 -56.33
N LYS A 139 -1.95 -0.17 -55.56
CA LYS A 139 -2.30 1.23 -55.94
C LYS A 139 -2.66 2.10 -54.71
N PRO A 140 -2.03 3.27 -54.51
CA PRO A 140 -2.54 4.33 -53.64
C PRO A 140 -3.36 5.33 -54.47
N GLN A 141 -4.51 5.80 -53.95
CA GLN A 141 -5.20 6.98 -54.49
C GLN A 141 -6.27 7.47 -53.51
N THR A 142 -6.02 8.61 -52.87
CA THR A 142 -7.09 9.57 -52.55
C THR A 142 -6.56 10.95 -52.92
N ALA A 143 -7.28 11.56 -53.86
CA ALA A 143 -6.92 12.79 -54.55
C ALA A 143 -7.14 14.01 -53.65
N GLU A 144 -6.14 14.89 -53.70
CA GLU A 144 -6.20 16.28 -53.26
C GLU A 144 -6.99 17.07 -54.32
N ASP A 145 -8.02 17.77 -53.85
CA ASP A 145 -8.98 18.55 -54.61
C ASP A 145 -8.43 19.96 -54.87
N ALA A 146 -8.13 20.26 -56.13
CA ALA A 146 -8.03 21.58 -56.74
C ALA A 146 -7.93 21.37 -58.27
N PRO A 147 -8.56 22.21 -59.13
CA PRO A 147 -8.05 23.56 -59.32
C PRO A 147 -9.08 24.67 -59.63
N GLU A 148 -8.57 25.90 -59.51
CA GLU A 148 -9.03 27.14 -60.13
C GLU A 148 -9.43 27.00 -61.61
N SER A 149 -10.54 27.65 -61.99
CA SER A 149 -10.73 28.57 -63.15
C SER A 149 -12.22 28.78 -63.39
#